data_AF-V6TMZ4-F1
#
_entry.id   AF-V6TMZ4-F1
#
_cell.length_a   1.000
_cell.length_b   1.000
_cell.length_c   1.000
_cell.angle_alpha   90.00
_cell.angle_beta   90.00
_cell.angle_gamma   90.00
#
_symmetry.space_group_name_H-M   'P 1'
#
loop_
_entity.id
_entity.type
_entity.pdbx_description
1 polymer ?
#
loop_
_entity_poly.entity_id
_entity_poly.type
_entity_poly.pdbx_seq_one_letter_code
_entity_poly.pdbx_strand_id
1 'polypeptide(L)'
;MNRHVYYTKEDVAQHCTADDCWISHHGRVFDYTSIIKSNPANLVESIVRAAGGDITSWFNPATGDPFIMEDPITGENLYRHPNGLPLLHSCIPYPAMDMPVPPETPWWRDSRYEIGLLSKNSRPLEILNTLTEHRHMITVPEEETLAEIAARYSRFNSIALTGYRWKYLGEDLHMDKTLTENGIKDERDVYLKLNWPQSEWYTPCITLIWKDELI
;
A
#
# COMPACT_ATOMS: atom_id res chain seq x y z
N MET A 1 11.60 11.21 -2.46
CA MET A 1 10.88 10.00 -2.04
C MET A 1 11.44 8.83 -2.83
N ASN A 2 11.92 7.79 -2.15
CA ASN A 2 12.24 6.53 -2.84
C ASN A 2 10.91 5.93 -3.28
N ARG A 3 10.66 5.96 -4.60
CA ARG A 3 9.43 5.41 -5.17
C ARG A 3 9.58 3.89 -5.21
N HIS A 4 8.79 3.20 -4.41
CA HIS A 4 8.70 1.75 -4.45
C HIS A 4 7.70 1.34 -5.52
N VAL A 5 7.94 0.19 -6.18
CA VAL A 5 6.96 -0.36 -7.12
C VAL A 5 5.76 -0.93 -6.37
N TYR A 6 6.02 -1.58 -5.23
CA TYR A 6 5.01 -2.20 -4.38
C TYR A 6 4.94 -1.51 -3.00
N TYR A 7 3.71 -1.42 -2.49
CA TYR A 7 3.40 -0.84 -1.19
C TYR A 7 2.61 -1.86 -0.36
N THR A 8 2.94 -1.96 0.92
CA THR A 8 2.19 -2.75 1.90
C THR A 8 0.97 -1.96 2.40
N LYS A 9 0.03 -2.65 3.04
CA LYS A 9 -1.11 -1.97 3.70
C LYS A 9 -0.63 -1.03 4.81
N GLU A 10 0.44 -1.42 5.50
CA GLU A 10 1.07 -0.63 6.55
C GLU A 10 1.73 0.63 6.00
N ASP A 11 2.31 0.59 4.79
CA ASP A 11 2.82 1.79 4.13
C ASP A 11 1.67 2.76 3.84
N VAL A 12 0.57 2.27 3.24
CA VAL A 12 -0.60 3.12 2.95
C VAL A 12 -1.19 3.72 4.22
N ALA A 13 -1.32 2.91 5.29
CA ALA A 13 -1.91 3.35 6.56
C ALA A 13 -1.14 4.47 7.28
N GLN A 14 0.14 4.67 6.97
CA GLN A 14 0.92 5.79 7.51
C GLN A 14 0.49 7.15 6.93
N HIS A 15 -0.08 7.15 5.73
CA HIS A 15 -0.52 8.35 5.01
C HIS A 15 -2.05 8.51 5.14
N CYS A 16 -2.51 8.76 6.37
CA CYS A 16 -3.92 8.74 6.75
C CYS A 16 -4.53 10.10 7.12
N THR A 17 -3.97 11.21 6.62
CA THR A 17 -4.42 12.57 6.96
C THR A 17 -4.78 13.39 5.72
N ALA A 18 -5.52 14.49 5.87
CA ALA A 18 -5.89 15.34 4.73
C ALA A 18 -4.67 16.00 4.03
N ASP A 19 -3.59 16.23 4.78
CA ASP A 19 -2.35 16.82 4.25
C ASP A 19 -1.36 15.81 3.69
N ASP A 20 -1.62 14.52 3.92
CA ASP A 20 -0.84 13.37 3.48
C ASP A 20 -1.76 12.14 3.41
N CYS A 21 -2.41 11.97 2.24
CA CYS A 21 -3.51 11.02 2.04
C CYS A 21 -3.18 10.02 0.94
N TRP A 22 -2.86 8.79 1.32
CA TRP A 22 -2.80 7.67 0.39
C TRP A 22 -4.00 6.78 0.54
N ILE A 23 -4.49 6.26 -0.58
CA ILE A 23 -5.61 5.33 -0.62
C ILE A 23 -5.29 4.24 -1.63
N SER A 24 -5.63 3.00 -1.30
CA SER A 24 -5.59 1.90 -2.25
C SER A 24 -6.96 1.59 -2.85
N HIS A 25 -6.98 1.25 -4.13
CA HIS A 25 -8.13 0.63 -4.76
C HIS A 25 -7.71 -0.20 -5.97
N HIS A 26 -8.39 -1.32 -6.19
CA HIS A 26 -8.12 -2.24 -7.30
C HIS A 26 -6.66 -2.70 -7.41
N GLY A 27 -6.00 -2.89 -6.25
CA GLY A 27 -4.60 -3.33 -6.20
C GLY A 27 -3.57 -2.27 -6.57
N ARG A 28 -3.97 -1.00 -6.60
CA ARG A 28 -3.10 0.16 -6.87
C ARG A 28 -3.15 1.14 -5.72
N VAL A 29 -2.09 1.93 -5.57
CA VAL A 29 -1.96 2.94 -4.51
C VAL A 29 -1.88 4.32 -5.13
N PHE A 30 -2.64 5.25 -4.59
CA PHE A 30 -2.77 6.61 -5.09
C PHE A 30 -2.47 7.61 -3.98
N ASP A 31 -1.81 8.72 -4.34
CA ASP A 31 -1.64 9.90 -3.51
C ASP A 31 -2.67 10.97 -3.89
N TYR A 32 -3.69 11.13 -3.05
CA TYR A 32 -4.79 12.08 -3.27
C TYR A 32 -4.63 13.39 -2.51
N THR A 33 -3.46 13.63 -1.91
CA THR A 33 -3.16 14.85 -1.16
C THR A 33 -3.44 16.12 -1.97
N SER A 34 -3.08 16.13 -3.26
CA SER A 34 -3.30 17.27 -4.15
C SER A 34 -4.78 17.46 -4.55
N ILE A 35 -5.56 16.37 -4.64
CA ILE A 35 -7.00 16.44 -4.89
C ILE A 35 -7.71 17.10 -3.71
N ILE A 36 -7.37 16.67 -2.50
CA ILE A 36 -7.98 17.18 -1.27
C ILE A 36 -7.72 18.69 -1.15
N LYS A 37 -6.50 19.13 -1.43
CA LYS A 37 -6.10 20.55 -1.35
C LYS A 37 -6.72 21.45 -2.43
N SER A 38 -7.09 20.88 -3.58
CA SER A 38 -7.61 21.64 -4.73
C SER A 38 -9.14 21.71 -4.78
N ASN A 39 -9.84 21.03 -3.89
CA ASN A 39 -11.30 20.91 -3.91
C ASN A 39 -11.94 21.36 -2.59
N PRO A 40 -13.22 21.80 -2.61
CA PRO A 40 -13.97 22.12 -1.40
C PRO A 40 -14.05 20.95 -0.42
N ALA A 41 -13.85 21.23 0.88
CA ALA A 41 -13.76 20.22 1.92
C ALA A 41 -14.98 19.27 1.99
N ASN A 42 -16.18 19.78 1.72
CA ASN A 42 -17.42 19.01 1.72
C ASN A 42 -17.51 17.95 0.60
N LEU A 43 -16.75 18.10 -0.49
CA LEU A 43 -16.76 17.15 -1.62
C LEU A 43 -15.69 16.06 -1.49
N VAL A 44 -14.63 16.35 -0.75
CA VAL A 44 -13.52 15.41 -0.52
C VAL A 44 -13.61 14.70 0.82
N GLU A 45 -14.64 14.97 1.62
CA GLU A 45 -14.78 14.39 2.96
C GLU A 45 -14.79 12.85 2.94
N SER A 46 -15.43 12.25 1.94
CA SER A 46 -15.43 10.79 1.77
C SER A 46 -14.01 10.25 1.56
N ILE A 47 -13.19 10.92 0.73
CA ILE A 47 -11.78 10.59 0.47
C ILE A 47 -10.95 10.77 1.75
N VAL A 48 -11.09 11.91 2.44
CA VAL A 48 -10.35 12.20 3.68
C VAL A 48 -10.63 11.16 4.77
N ARG A 49 -11.89 10.74 4.94
CA ARG A 49 -12.24 9.70 5.92
C ARG A 49 -11.74 8.31 5.56
N ALA A 50 -11.42 8.07 4.29
CA ALA A 50 -10.87 6.82 3.79
C ALA A 50 -9.33 6.83 3.69
N ALA A 51 -8.68 7.92 4.11
CA ALA A 51 -7.23 8.05 4.08
C ALA A 51 -6.54 6.91 4.83
N GLY A 52 -5.48 6.36 4.24
CA GLY A 52 -4.74 5.21 4.75
C GLY A 52 -5.45 3.86 4.57
N GLY A 53 -6.59 3.82 3.87
CA GLY A 53 -7.40 2.62 3.71
C GLY A 53 -7.50 2.09 2.27
N ASP A 54 -8.27 1.01 2.12
CA ASP A 54 -8.66 0.46 0.82
C ASP A 54 -10.13 0.74 0.52
N ILE A 55 -10.40 1.38 -0.61
CA ILE A 55 -11.75 1.75 -1.05
C ILE A 55 -12.26 0.90 -2.22
N THR A 56 -11.64 -0.24 -2.50
CA THR A 56 -12.06 -1.13 -3.62
C THR A 56 -13.54 -1.48 -3.54
N SER A 57 -14.08 -1.58 -2.33
CA SER A 57 -15.51 -1.87 -2.07
C SER A 57 -16.48 -0.80 -2.57
N TRP A 58 -16.01 0.41 -2.93
CA TRP A 58 -16.86 1.47 -3.46
C TRP A 58 -17.24 1.25 -4.92
N PHE A 59 -16.44 0.44 -5.63
CA PHE A 59 -16.49 0.32 -7.08
C PHE A 59 -17.04 -1.03 -7.52
N ASN A 60 -17.78 -1.03 -8.62
CA ASN A 60 -18.21 -2.23 -9.29
C ASN A 60 -17.02 -2.84 -10.06
N PRO A 61 -16.61 -4.10 -9.76
CA PRO A 61 -15.48 -4.75 -10.43
C PRO A 61 -15.61 -4.87 -11.95
N ALA A 62 -16.83 -4.88 -12.48
CA ALA A 62 -17.08 -5.02 -13.92
C ALA A 62 -16.86 -3.71 -14.69
N THR A 63 -17.22 -2.57 -14.09
CA THR A 63 -17.13 -1.25 -14.76
C THR A 63 -15.89 -0.47 -14.33
N GLY A 64 -15.41 -0.66 -13.09
CA GLY A 64 -14.41 0.20 -12.44
C GLY A 64 -14.98 1.55 -12.00
N ASP A 65 -16.30 1.73 -12.05
CA ASP A 65 -17.00 2.91 -11.55
C ASP A 65 -17.69 2.63 -10.21
N PRO A 66 -17.98 3.66 -9.41
CA PRO A 66 -18.75 3.51 -8.19
C PRO A 66 -20.05 2.75 -8.44
N PHE A 67 -20.48 1.94 -7.47
CA PHE A 67 -21.79 1.28 -7.55
C PHE A 67 -22.90 2.30 -7.79
N ILE A 68 -23.90 1.93 -8.58
CA ILE A 68 -25.07 2.77 -8.85
C ILE A 68 -26.17 2.39 -7.84
N MET A 69 -26.92 3.39 -7.38
CA MET A 69 -28.09 3.27 -6.54
C MET A 69 -29.22 4.10 -7.16
N GLU A 70 -30.43 3.56 -7.13
CA GLU A 70 -31.63 4.30 -7.51
C GLU A 70 -32.03 5.24 -6.36
N ASP A 71 -32.20 6.51 -6.66
CA ASP A 71 -32.69 7.48 -5.69
C ASP A 71 -34.17 7.20 -5.39
N PRO A 72 -34.55 6.96 -4.12
CA PRO A 72 -35.90 6.53 -3.77
C PRO A 72 -36.96 7.62 -3.95
N ILE A 73 -36.56 8.88 -4.15
CA ILE A 73 -37.47 10.03 -4.29
C ILE A 73 -37.67 10.38 -5.77
N THR A 74 -36.58 10.42 -6.54
CA THR A 74 -36.56 10.86 -7.94
C THR A 74 -36.58 9.69 -8.93
N GLY A 75 -36.20 8.48 -8.51
CA GLY A 75 -36.04 7.31 -9.38
C GLY A 75 -34.82 7.37 -10.30
N GLU A 76 -33.95 8.37 -10.12
CA GLU A 76 -32.74 8.52 -10.94
C GLU A 76 -31.62 7.61 -10.46
N ASN A 77 -30.80 7.13 -11.39
CA ASN A 77 -29.62 6.33 -11.09
C ASN A 77 -28.46 7.25 -10.72
N LEU A 78 -27.99 7.16 -9.48
CA LEU A 78 -26.88 7.96 -8.95
C LEU A 78 -25.74 7.05 -8.49
N TYR A 79 -24.52 7.59 -8.43
CA TYR A 79 -23.43 6.87 -7.77
C TYR A 79 -23.69 6.76 -6.26
N ARG A 80 -23.42 5.58 -5.72
CA ARG A 80 -23.57 5.28 -4.30
C ARG A 80 -22.58 6.14 -3.51
N HIS A 81 -23.13 6.95 -2.62
CA HIS A 81 -22.38 7.77 -1.68
C HIS A 81 -21.71 6.90 -0.60
N PRO A 82 -20.35 6.86 -0.53
CA PRO A 82 -19.66 6.14 0.52
C PRO A 82 -19.98 6.75 1.88
N ASN A 83 -20.49 5.93 2.82
CA ASN A 83 -20.91 6.39 4.15
C ASN A 83 -21.95 7.53 4.14
N GLY A 84 -22.73 7.67 3.06
CA GLY A 84 -23.69 8.75 2.90
C GLY A 84 -23.07 10.13 2.60
N LEU A 85 -21.77 10.18 2.27
CA LEU A 85 -21.07 11.42 1.95
C LEU A 85 -21.00 11.69 0.44
N PRO A 86 -20.99 12.97 0.02
CA PRO A 86 -20.74 13.33 -1.37
C PRO A 86 -19.48 12.66 -1.92
N LEU A 87 -19.58 12.19 -3.16
CA LEU A 87 -18.45 11.65 -3.91
C LEU A 87 -17.99 12.71 -4.90
N LEU A 88 -16.76 13.18 -4.76
CA LEU A 88 -16.18 14.13 -5.72
C LEU A 88 -16.32 13.59 -7.15
N HIS A 89 -16.69 14.44 -8.11
CA HIS A 89 -16.93 14.08 -9.53
C HIS A 89 -18.14 13.16 -9.80
N SER A 90 -19.01 12.91 -8.82
CA SER A 90 -20.24 12.11 -9.02
C SER A 90 -21.43 12.89 -9.58
N CYS A 91 -21.27 14.19 -9.87
CA CYS A 91 -22.39 15.09 -10.12
C CYS A 91 -22.96 14.95 -11.55
N ILE A 92 -23.99 14.12 -11.70
CA ILE A 92 -25.06 14.28 -12.71
C ILE A 92 -26.38 13.84 -12.05
N PRO A 93 -27.47 14.63 -12.02
CA PRO A 93 -27.61 16.08 -12.09
C PRO A 93 -28.45 16.65 -10.92
N TYR A 94 -27.96 17.67 -10.21
CA TYR A 94 -28.88 18.64 -9.60
C TYR A 94 -28.61 20.00 -10.24
N PRO A 95 -29.45 20.43 -11.21
CA PRO A 95 -29.39 21.76 -11.82
C PRO A 95 -29.60 22.94 -10.84
N ALA A 96 -29.61 22.70 -9.52
CA ALA A 96 -30.06 23.64 -8.50
C ALA A 96 -28.95 24.18 -7.58
N MET A 97 -27.71 23.68 -7.68
CA MET A 97 -26.69 23.89 -6.62
C MET A 97 -25.39 24.57 -7.07
N ASP A 98 -25.30 25.14 -8.28
CA ASP A 98 -24.08 25.81 -8.78
C ASP A 98 -22.81 24.93 -8.69
N MET A 99 -22.99 23.62 -8.83
CA MET A 99 -21.91 22.64 -8.69
C MET A 99 -21.02 22.63 -9.94
N PRO A 100 -19.69 22.54 -9.79
CA PRO A 100 -18.78 22.45 -10.92
C PRO A 100 -19.05 21.19 -11.73
N VAL A 101 -19.04 21.34 -13.06
CA VAL A 101 -19.15 20.21 -13.99
C VAL A 101 -18.01 19.23 -13.71
N PRO A 102 -18.29 17.92 -13.50
CA PRO A 102 -17.22 16.94 -13.32
C PRO A 102 -16.24 16.94 -14.51
N PRO A 103 -14.95 16.74 -14.26
CA PRO A 103 -13.97 16.60 -15.33
C PRO A 103 -14.25 15.34 -16.16
N GLU A 104 -13.75 15.32 -17.39
CA GLU A 104 -13.87 14.16 -18.30
C GLU A 104 -13.31 12.88 -17.68
N THR A 105 -12.21 12.99 -16.94
CA THR A 105 -11.62 11.88 -16.17
C THR A 105 -11.88 12.09 -14.68
N PRO A 106 -12.70 11.25 -14.03
CA PRO A 106 -12.92 11.34 -12.59
C PRO A 106 -11.67 10.92 -11.82
N TRP A 107 -11.60 11.28 -10.54
CA TRP A 107 -10.38 11.10 -9.74
C TRP A 107 -9.99 9.62 -9.60
N TRP A 108 -10.97 8.72 -9.52
CA TRP A 108 -10.74 7.27 -9.39
C TRP A 108 -10.20 6.63 -10.67
N ARG A 109 -10.21 7.34 -11.81
CA ARG A 109 -9.64 6.88 -13.10
C ARG A 109 -8.38 7.63 -13.49
N ASP A 110 -7.96 8.63 -12.72
CA ASP A 110 -6.84 9.49 -13.07
C ASP A 110 -5.52 8.88 -12.59
N SER A 111 -4.73 8.36 -13.55
CA SER A 111 -3.44 7.72 -13.28
C SER A 111 -2.35 8.68 -12.82
N ARG A 112 -2.56 10.01 -12.88
CA ARG A 112 -1.59 10.99 -12.39
C ARG A 112 -1.36 10.90 -10.89
N TYR A 113 -2.34 10.39 -10.15
CA TYR A 113 -2.24 10.19 -8.70
C TYR A 113 -1.64 8.82 -8.34
N GLU A 114 -1.45 7.92 -9.30
CA GLU A 114 -0.96 6.57 -9.06
C GLU A 114 0.54 6.59 -8.69
N ILE A 115 0.87 6.09 -7.50
CA ILE A 115 2.25 6.05 -7.01
C ILE A 115 2.89 4.67 -7.14
N GLY A 116 2.09 3.60 -7.12
CA GLY A 116 2.53 2.22 -7.36
C GLY A 116 1.43 1.19 -7.12
N LEU A 117 1.83 -0.06 -6.88
CA LEU A 117 0.95 -1.22 -6.72
C LEU A 117 0.78 -1.59 -5.24
N LEU A 118 -0.42 -2.01 -4.85
CA LEU A 118 -0.63 -2.61 -3.54
C LEU A 118 -0.19 -4.07 -3.59
N SER A 119 0.69 -4.47 -2.67
CA SER A 119 1.14 -5.86 -2.54
C SER A 119 -0.03 -6.80 -2.26
N LYS A 120 -0.07 -7.93 -2.96
CA LYS A 120 -1.09 -8.96 -2.74
C LYS A 120 -0.81 -9.77 -1.49
N ASN A 121 0.46 -10.04 -1.23
CA ASN A 121 0.92 -10.76 -0.06
C ASN A 121 2.11 -10.04 0.54
N SER A 122 1.94 -9.50 1.74
CA SER A 122 3.02 -8.92 2.53
C SER A 122 3.33 -9.80 3.74
N ARG A 123 4.60 -9.88 4.12
CA ARG A 123 5.08 -10.71 5.23
C ARG A 123 6.02 -9.97 6.16
N PRO A 124 6.01 -10.32 7.46
CA PRO A 124 7.02 -9.82 8.38
C PRO A 124 8.37 -10.43 8.04
N LEU A 125 9.42 -9.62 8.22
CA LEU A 125 10.81 -9.98 8.04
C LEU A 125 11.62 -9.32 9.15
N GLU A 126 12.42 -10.12 9.86
CA GLU A 126 13.40 -9.60 10.81
C GLU A 126 14.72 -9.35 10.07
N ILE A 127 15.32 -8.18 10.28
CA ILE A 127 16.66 -7.87 9.81
C ILE A 127 17.55 -7.61 11.03
N LEU A 128 18.56 -8.47 11.21
CA LEU A 128 19.56 -8.39 12.26
C LEU A 128 20.86 -7.83 11.69
N ASN A 129 21.30 -6.67 12.18
CA ASN A 129 22.64 -6.16 11.90
C ASN A 129 23.64 -6.80 12.87
N THR A 130 24.51 -7.68 12.39
CA THR A 130 25.44 -8.43 13.27
C THR A 130 26.51 -7.56 13.89
N LEU A 131 26.88 -6.44 13.25
CA LEU A 131 27.88 -5.52 13.76
C LEU A 131 27.37 -4.70 14.95
N THR A 132 26.10 -4.32 14.93
CA THR A 132 25.50 -3.43 15.95
C THR A 132 24.50 -4.13 16.87
N GLU A 133 24.19 -5.39 16.58
CA GLU A 133 23.17 -6.21 17.25
C GLU A 133 21.72 -5.68 17.17
N HIS A 134 21.49 -4.58 16.45
CA HIS A 134 20.15 -4.06 16.22
C HIS A 134 19.29 -5.00 15.38
N ARG A 135 18.05 -5.19 15.84
CA ARG A 135 17.00 -5.95 15.18
C ARG A 135 15.88 -5.03 14.77
N HIS A 136 15.48 -5.12 13.52
CA HIS A 136 14.36 -4.37 12.98
C HIS A 136 13.37 -5.31 12.33
N MET A 137 12.11 -5.20 12.75
CA MET A 137 10.99 -5.88 12.12
C MET A 137 10.41 -4.98 11.05
N ILE A 138 10.34 -5.48 9.81
CA ILE A 138 9.71 -4.77 8.70
C ILE A 138 8.69 -5.68 8.01
N THR A 139 7.62 -5.09 7.50
CA THR A 139 6.70 -5.77 6.60
C THR A 139 7.15 -5.52 5.16
N VAL A 140 7.29 -6.59 4.39
CA VAL A 140 7.77 -6.53 3.00
C VAL A 140 6.77 -7.19 2.05
N PRO A 141 6.55 -6.64 0.84
CA PRO A 141 5.88 -7.32 -0.25
C PRO A 141 6.60 -8.61 -0.64
N GLU A 142 5.85 -9.66 -1.00
CA GLU A 142 6.43 -10.88 -1.58
C GLU A 142 7.00 -10.64 -2.96
N GLU A 143 6.46 -9.65 -3.68
CA GLU A 143 6.84 -9.30 -5.04
C GLU A 143 8.18 -8.54 -5.14
N GLU A 144 8.69 -8.00 -4.03
CA GLU A 144 9.94 -7.24 -4.02
C GLU A 144 11.18 -8.15 -4.09
N THR A 145 12.15 -7.72 -4.90
CA THR A 145 13.51 -8.24 -4.88
C THR A 145 14.23 -7.85 -3.59
N LEU A 146 15.27 -8.59 -3.23
CA LEU A 146 16.06 -8.27 -2.05
C LEU A 146 16.72 -6.88 -2.14
N ALA A 147 17.07 -6.41 -3.34
CA ALA A 147 17.55 -5.05 -3.56
C ALA A 147 16.50 -3.97 -3.20
N GLU A 148 15.24 -4.18 -3.57
CA GLU A 148 14.13 -3.29 -3.22
C GLU A 148 13.84 -3.31 -1.72
N ILE A 149 13.90 -4.49 -1.10
CA ILE A 149 13.80 -4.64 0.37
C ILE A 149 14.95 -3.91 1.07
N ALA A 150 16.17 -4.02 0.57
CA ALA A 150 17.31 -3.28 1.10
C ALA A 150 17.15 -1.77 0.93
N ALA A 151 16.60 -1.30 -0.19
CA ALA A 151 16.26 0.10 -0.40
C ALA A 151 15.16 0.58 0.59
N ARG A 152 14.15 -0.26 0.89
CA ARG A 152 13.14 0.00 1.92
C ARG A 152 13.75 0.06 3.32
N TYR A 153 14.72 -0.82 3.60
CA TYR A 153 15.43 -0.86 4.87
C TYR A 153 16.40 0.32 5.08
N SER A 154 16.76 1.04 4.01
CA SER A 154 17.70 2.18 4.07
C SER A 154 17.30 3.27 5.08
N ARG A 155 16.02 3.38 5.45
CA ARG A 155 15.53 4.27 6.52
C ARG A 155 16.14 3.99 7.89
N PHE A 156 16.54 2.74 8.15
CA PHE A 156 17.20 2.34 9.39
C PHE A 156 18.72 2.34 9.26
N ASN A 157 19.23 2.00 8.07
CA ASN A 157 20.66 2.01 7.77
C ASN A 157 20.88 2.33 6.29
N SER A 158 21.28 3.56 6.00
CA SER A 158 21.43 4.08 4.62
C SER A 158 22.49 3.36 3.80
N ILE A 159 23.41 2.63 4.45
CA ILE A 159 24.51 1.91 3.82
C ILE A 159 24.18 0.41 3.69
N ALA A 160 23.00 -0.04 4.14
CA ALA A 160 22.63 -1.46 4.14
C ALA A 160 22.70 -2.15 2.77
N LEU A 161 22.43 -1.41 1.68
CA LEU A 161 22.49 -1.94 0.33
C LEU A 161 23.94 -2.18 -0.15
N THR A 162 24.86 -1.27 0.19
CA THR A 162 26.22 -1.27 -0.38
C THR A 162 27.29 -1.77 0.58
N GLY A 163 27.14 -1.57 1.90
CA GLY A 163 28.15 -1.91 2.91
C GLY A 163 27.98 -3.28 3.55
N TYR A 164 26.86 -3.97 3.32
CA TYR A 164 26.58 -5.27 3.96
C TYR A 164 26.35 -6.38 2.94
N ARG A 165 26.69 -7.61 3.32
CA ARG A 165 26.21 -8.84 2.69
C ARG A 165 24.96 -9.30 3.44
N TRP A 166 23.94 -9.67 2.69
CA TRP A 166 22.67 -10.14 3.23
C TRP A 166 22.69 -11.66 3.23
N LYS A 167 22.52 -12.27 4.40
CA LYS A 167 22.58 -13.72 4.56
C LYS A 167 21.34 -14.30 5.22
N TYR A 168 20.98 -15.51 4.84
CA TYR A 168 19.94 -16.28 5.50
C TYR A 168 20.45 -17.69 5.80
N LEU A 169 20.36 -18.10 7.07
CA LEU A 169 20.88 -19.39 7.55
C LEU A 169 22.35 -19.66 7.15
N GLY A 170 23.16 -18.61 7.05
CA GLY A 170 24.60 -18.68 6.72
C GLY A 170 24.93 -18.52 5.23
N GLU A 171 23.94 -18.61 4.35
CA GLU A 171 24.11 -18.50 2.89
C GLU A 171 23.94 -17.06 2.40
N ASP A 172 24.74 -16.66 1.42
CA ASP A 172 24.63 -15.35 0.76
C ASP A 172 23.37 -15.29 -0.13
N LEU A 173 22.60 -14.21 0.02
CA LEU A 173 21.39 -13.99 -0.76
C LEU A 173 21.67 -13.19 -2.03
N HIS A 174 20.91 -13.48 -3.07
CA HIS A 174 20.94 -12.78 -4.35
C HIS A 174 20.04 -11.54 -4.33
N MET A 175 20.63 -10.39 -4.65
CA MET A 175 19.95 -9.08 -4.62
C MET A 175 18.87 -8.92 -5.69
N ASP A 176 19.03 -9.59 -6.82
CA ASP A 176 18.13 -9.59 -7.98
C ASP A 176 16.93 -10.53 -7.84
N LYS A 177 16.89 -11.34 -6.77
CA LYS A 177 15.85 -12.33 -6.53
C LYS A 177 14.93 -11.90 -5.39
N THR A 178 13.68 -12.34 -5.46
CA THR A 178 12.73 -12.25 -4.35
C THR A 178 13.17 -13.10 -3.16
N LEU A 179 12.55 -12.88 -2.00
CA LEU A 179 12.80 -13.71 -0.81
C LEU A 179 12.48 -15.20 -1.07
N THR A 180 11.39 -15.50 -1.78
CA THR A 180 10.98 -16.87 -2.09
C THR A 180 11.97 -17.55 -3.03
N GLU A 181 12.48 -16.84 -4.04
CA GLU A 181 13.52 -17.33 -4.96
C GLU A 181 14.89 -17.51 -4.28
N ASN A 182 15.16 -16.75 -3.22
CA ASN A 182 16.29 -16.93 -2.32
C ASN A 182 16.11 -18.10 -1.32
N GLY A 183 15.02 -18.87 -1.44
CA GLY A 183 14.75 -20.02 -0.56
C GLY A 183 14.06 -19.67 0.76
N ILE A 184 13.73 -18.40 1.00
CA ILE A 184 13.00 -17.95 2.18
C ILE A 184 11.50 -18.06 1.90
N LYS A 185 10.92 -19.23 2.14
CA LYS A 185 9.50 -19.50 1.88
C LYS A 185 8.60 -18.86 2.94
N ASP A 186 7.38 -18.53 2.53
CA ASP A 186 6.32 -18.09 3.43
C ASP A 186 5.50 -19.31 3.89
N GLU A 187 5.61 -19.66 5.17
CA GLU A 187 4.95 -20.83 5.76
C GLU A 187 3.67 -20.47 6.54
N ARG A 188 3.24 -19.20 6.52
CA ARG A 188 2.06 -18.75 7.29
C ARG A 188 0.78 -19.50 6.92
N ASP A 189 0.61 -19.86 5.65
CA ASP A 189 -0.50 -20.70 5.20
C ASP A 189 -0.49 -22.11 5.82
N VAL A 190 0.70 -22.67 6.08
CA VAL A 190 0.86 -23.96 6.77
C VAL A 190 0.49 -23.80 8.23
N TYR A 191 1.00 -22.76 8.90
CA TYR A 191 0.66 -22.48 10.30
C TYR A 191 -0.84 -22.26 10.51
N LEU A 192 -1.49 -21.55 9.58
CA LEU A 192 -2.96 -21.36 9.57
C LEU A 192 -3.71 -22.70 9.48
N LYS A 193 -3.32 -23.57 8.54
CA LYS A 193 -3.96 -24.89 8.36
C LYS A 193 -3.79 -25.79 9.59
N LEU A 194 -2.68 -25.66 10.29
CA LEU A 194 -2.39 -26.40 11.52
C LEU A 194 -3.03 -25.76 12.76
N ASN A 195 -3.73 -24.64 12.61
CA ASN A 195 -4.31 -23.86 13.71
C ASN A 195 -3.25 -23.47 14.77
N TRP A 196 -2.05 -23.15 14.32
CA TRP A 196 -0.95 -22.74 15.19
C TRP A 196 -1.18 -21.31 15.71
N PRO A 197 -0.91 -21.02 17.00
CA PRO A 197 -1.08 -19.67 17.54
C PRO A 197 -0.26 -18.63 16.76
N GLN A 198 -0.89 -17.54 16.33
CA GLN A 198 -0.24 -16.49 15.53
C GLN A 198 0.96 -15.85 16.23
N SER A 199 0.94 -15.77 17.57
CA SER A 199 2.06 -15.26 18.38
C SER A 199 3.32 -16.11 18.28
N GLU A 200 3.18 -17.38 17.87
CA GLU A 200 4.26 -18.36 17.79
C GLU A 200 4.69 -18.62 16.34
N TRP A 201 4.20 -17.83 15.38
CA TRP A 201 4.60 -17.99 13.99
C TRP A 201 6.05 -17.57 13.81
N TYR A 202 6.82 -18.44 13.14
CA TYR A 202 8.20 -18.14 12.80
C TYR A 202 8.25 -16.94 11.84
N THR A 203 9.08 -15.96 12.19
CA THR A 203 9.45 -14.86 11.27
C THR A 203 10.87 -15.09 10.78
N PRO A 204 11.11 -15.12 9.45
CA PRO A 204 12.45 -15.29 8.92
C PRO A 204 13.35 -14.12 9.33
N CYS A 205 14.60 -14.44 9.68
CA CYS A 205 15.61 -13.47 10.09
C CYS A 205 16.75 -13.44 9.07
N ILE A 206 16.93 -12.30 8.40
CA ILE A 206 18.08 -12.04 7.55
C ILE A 206 19.15 -11.32 8.36
N THR A 207 20.39 -11.80 8.24
CA THR A 207 21.55 -11.19 8.89
C THR A 207 22.31 -10.29 7.92
N LEU A 208 22.66 -9.09 8.38
CA LEU A 208 23.53 -8.17 7.67
C LEU A 208 24.95 -8.30 8.22
N ILE A 209 25.87 -8.76 7.37
CA ILE A 209 27.29 -8.90 7.71
C ILE A 209 28.07 -7.79 7.02
N TRP A 210 28.88 -7.05 7.77
CA TRP A 210 29.67 -5.94 7.22
C TRP A 210 30.70 -6.47 6.21
N LYS A 211 30.82 -5.83 5.04
CA LYS A 211 31.67 -6.33 3.96
C LYS A 211 33.18 -6.33 4.28
N ASP A 212 33.63 -5.46 5.18
CA ASP A 212 35.05 -5.41 5.59
C ASP A 212 35.41 -6.43 6.69
N GLU A 213 34.42 -7.17 7.22
CA GLU A 213 34.71 -8.37 7.98
C GLU A 213 35.12 -9.47 6.99
N LEU A 214 36.40 -9.43 6.59
CA LEU A 214 37.11 -10.55 5.99
C LEU A 214 37.17 -11.69 7.02
N ILE A 215 36.19 -12.59 6.97
CA ILE A 215 36.33 -13.96 7.46
C ILE A 215 36.45 -14.86 6.23
#